data_AF-A0A2S8WRN5-F1
#
_entry.id   AF-A0A2S8WRN5-F1
#
_cell.length_a   1.000
_cell.length_b   1.000
_cell.length_c   1.000
_cell.angle_alpha   90.00
_cell.angle_beta   90.00
_cell.angle_gamma   90.00
#
_symmetry.space_group_name_H-M   'P 1'
#
loop_
_entity.id
_entity.type
_entity.pdbx_description
1 polymer ?
#
loop_
_entity_poly.entity_id
_entity_poly.type
_entity_poly.pdbx_seq_one_letter_code
_entity_poly.pdbx_strand_id
1 'polypeptide(L)'
;MPTSSTTYTFVRPSAEAWQGLPRRQTKLRQNVVAVSIALLTTIAAFVVDRGWATFDEDAFLGPYRTIDMYGLAGLYLAVAFSLGGWAMGRLAVPTAPLVLACAAVPHMLDGYASAPFWWAGAILASLWFAIQLRDSVREVLVVSALAHACATAETAIISASAQSTIRRILLKSTLPALISSIAAVASWVFTYMSFADEQGLTYQELQEESVSDFFAAGALAASILAPILWGRFVWRIFSRSFCGNNLWVIPSDAGPVEPLPQIRFHDNSSIPSEVMDKATDCTCLMEHLRANPEYEGDDDCLLEYGIEPSVYCPAHGIDAINSLDHTEFRAAVTAVWLWDEDTLLPLSNIADADRSLLLGYSGHGFTGLAAVKSGTKIDIRLAWDELVDERGKQEAWDYGHGPSRPQGGVFDTIDLRLAGFDGQAVRYTHGRAWFEPTSQKLRSLNS
;
A
#
# COMPACT_ATOMS: atom_id res chain seq x y z
N MET A 1 1.92 -5.02 -34.75
CA MET A 1 2.29 -3.68 -34.27
C MET A 1 3.61 -3.81 -33.52
N PRO A 2 4.64 -3.00 -33.82
CA PRO A 2 5.90 -3.08 -33.08
C PRO A 2 5.63 -2.67 -31.64
N THR A 3 5.82 -3.60 -30.71
CA THR A 3 5.81 -3.32 -29.27
C THR A 3 7.03 -2.47 -28.97
N SER A 4 6.86 -1.15 -28.92
CA SER A 4 7.92 -0.23 -28.50
C SER A 4 8.41 -0.67 -27.12
N SER A 5 9.62 -1.22 -27.05
CA SER A 5 10.25 -1.57 -25.80
C SER A 5 10.42 -0.30 -24.98
N THR A 6 9.67 -0.18 -23.89
CA THR A 6 9.78 0.97 -22.99
C THR A 6 11.08 0.82 -22.21
N THR A 7 11.96 1.80 -22.37
CA THR A 7 13.27 1.83 -21.71
C THR A 7 13.13 2.54 -20.37
N TYR A 8 13.72 1.98 -19.32
CA TYR A 8 13.74 2.54 -17.97
C TYR A 8 15.16 2.91 -17.57
N THR A 9 15.33 4.05 -16.91
CA THR A 9 16.63 4.53 -16.42
C THR A 9 16.86 4.02 -15.01
N PHE A 10 18.06 3.49 -14.73
CA PHE A 10 18.41 3.08 -13.37
C PHE A 10 18.67 4.30 -12.49
N VAL A 11 18.02 4.33 -11.33
CA VAL A 11 18.19 5.36 -10.30
C VAL A 11 18.76 4.69 -9.05
N ARG A 12 19.91 5.20 -8.58
CA ARG A 12 20.67 4.63 -7.46
C ARG A 12 20.86 5.65 -6.34
N PRO A 13 19.86 5.88 -5.49
CA PRO A 13 20.00 6.80 -4.36
C PRO A 13 20.93 6.20 -3.29
N SER A 14 21.65 7.06 -2.57
CA SER A 14 22.30 6.65 -1.32
C SER A 14 21.25 6.32 -0.25
N ALA A 15 21.62 5.54 0.76
CA ALA A 15 20.75 5.23 1.89
C ALA A 15 20.20 6.50 2.56
N GLU A 16 21.05 7.51 2.74
CA GLU A 16 20.68 8.81 3.31
C GLU A 16 19.68 9.57 2.43
N ALA A 17 19.91 9.59 1.11
CA ALA A 17 19.00 10.28 0.18
C ALA A 17 17.64 9.58 0.09
N TRP A 18 17.63 8.25 0.17
CA TRP A 18 16.41 7.44 0.20
C TRP A 18 15.63 7.62 1.51
N GLN A 19 16.32 7.64 2.65
CA GLN A 19 15.73 7.92 3.97
C GLN A 19 15.19 9.35 4.09
N GLY A 20 15.83 10.29 3.39
CA GLY A 20 15.44 11.71 3.38
C GLY A 20 14.15 11.99 2.60
N LEU A 21 13.61 11.02 1.88
CA LEU A 21 12.32 11.18 1.21
C LEU A 21 11.18 11.40 2.23
N PRO A 22 10.20 12.26 1.91
CA PRO A 22 9.08 12.52 2.80
C PRO A 22 8.36 11.21 3.14
N ARG A 23 8.37 10.84 4.42
CA ARG A 23 7.55 9.73 4.90
C ARG A 23 6.10 10.16 5.05
N ARG A 24 5.22 9.23 4.72
CA ARG A 24 3.77 9.44 4.74
C ARG A 24 3.27 9.82 6.13
N GLN A 25 2.45 10.86 6.23
CA GLN A 25 1.68 11.08 7.46
C GLN A 25 0.72 9.89 7.69
N THR A 26 0.54 9.50 8.94
CA THR A 26 -0.33 8.39 9.35
C THR A 26 -1.73 8.56 8.78
N LYS A 27 -2.27 7.51 8.13
CA LYS A 27 -3.65 7.45 7.60
C LYS A 27 -4.68 7.94 8.63
N LEU A 28 -4.45 7.58 9.90
CA LEU A 28 -5.30 7.92 11.03
C LEU A 28 -5.44 9.43 11.25
N ARG A 29 -4.34 10.16 11.40
CA ARG A 29 -4.38 11.62 11.68
C ARG A 29 -5.12 12.40 10.59
N GLN A 30 -4.85 12.09 9.32
CA GLN A 30 -5.50 12.76 8.18
C GLN A 30 -7.02 12.60 8.21
N ASN A 31 -7.43 11.37 8.48
CA ASN A 31 -8.83 10.96 8.56
C ASN A 31 -9.54 11.56 9.78
N VAL A 32 -8.94 11.44 10.96
CA VAL A 32 -9.48 11.99 12.22
C VAL A 32 -9.77 13.48 12.10
N VAL A 33 -8.87 14.27 11.50
CA VAL A 33 -9.11 15.70 11.31
C VAL A 33 -10.29 15.95 10.38
N ALA A 34 -10.37 15.25 9.24
CA ALA A 34 -11.47 15.43 8.28
C ALA A 34 -12.84 15.06 8.87
N VAL A 35 -12.92 13.91 9.57
CA VAL A 35 -14.14 13.45 10.26
C VAL A 35 -14.50 14.38 11.40
N SER A 36 -13.53 14.88 12.16
CA SER A 36 -13.78 15.84 13.25
C SER A 36 -14.35 17.16 12.74
N ILE A 37 -13.87 17.67 11.61
CA ILE A 37 -14.43 18.87 10.98
C ILE A 37 -15.91 18.63 10.64
N ALA A 38 -16.22 17.50 10.01
CA ALA A 38 -17.61 17.19 9.64
C ALA A 38 -18.52 16.99 10.85
N LEU A 39 -18.06 16.26 11.87
CA LEU A 39 -18.80 16.03 13.10
C LEU A 39 -19.09 17.33 13.84
N LEU A 40 -18.07 18.17 14.06
CA LEU A 40 -18.22 19.45 14.74
C LEU A 40 -19.14 20.41 13.97
N THR A 41 -19.05 20.39 12.64
CA THR A 41 -19.94 21.19 11.78
C THR A 41 -21.39 20.74 11.91
N THR A 42 -21.63 19.43 11.84
CA THR A 42 -22.97 18.83 11.95
C THR A 42 -23.59 19.12 13.33
N ILE A 43 -22.82 18.99 14.41
CA ILE A 43 -23.26 19.33 15.77
C ILE A 43 -23.59 20.82 15.88
N ALA A 44 -22.73 21.70 15.38
CA ALA A 44 -22.94 23.14 15.45
C ALA A 44 -24.19 23.56 14.68
N ALA A 45 -24.38 23.04 13.47
CA ALA A 45 -25.58 23.26 12.65
C ALA A 45 -26.85 22.82 13.39
N PHE A 46 -26.86 21.61 13.94
CA PHE A 46 -27.98 21.08 14.73
C PHE A 46 -28.31 21.95 15.95
N VAL A 47 -27.29 22.47 16.64
CA VAL A 47 -27.46 23.37 17.80
C VAL A 47 -28.05 24.72 17.42
N VAL A 48 -27.61 25.28 16.29
CA VAL A 48 -28.04 26.60 15.83
C VAL A 48 -29.48 26.60 15.35
N ASP A 49 -29.87 25.57 14.60
CA ASP A 49 -31.26 25.41 14.15
C ASP A 49 -32.19 24.99 15.31
N ARG A 50 -31.64 24.71 16.50
CA ARG A 50 -32.36 24.18 17.65
C ARG A 50 -33.27 23.02 17.23
N GLY A 51 -32.71 22.04 16.51
CA GLY A 51 -33.49 20.94 15.92
C GLY A 51 -34.36 20.13 16.89
N TRP A 52 -34.18 20.32 18.21
CA TRP A 52 -35.02 19.73 19.27
C TRP A 52 -36.17 20.62 19.78
N ALA A 53 -36.18 21.92 19.47
CA ALA A 53 -37.07 22.91 20.09
C ALA A 53 -38.10 23.51 19.14
N THR A 54 -37.82 23.53 17.84
CA THR A 54 -38.70 24.11 16.81
C THR A 54 -38.86 23.10 15.69
N PHE A 55 -40.07 22.55 15.56
CA PHE A 55 -40.48 21.92 14.31
C PHE A 55 -40.67 23.04 13.28
N ASP A 56 -40.05 22.92 12.12
CA ASP A 56 -40.23 23.87 11.03
C ASP A 56 -41.64 23.71 10.44
N GLU A 57 -42.55 24.62 10.82
CA GLU A 57 -43.95 24.59 10.38
C GLU A 57 -44.06 24.71 8.86
N ASP A 58 -43.18 25.48 8.20
CA ASP A 58 -43.23 25.68 6.75
C ASP A 58 -42.74 24.42 6.00
N ALA A 59 -41.74 23.72 6.54
CA ALA A 59 -41.29 22.44 6.00
C ALA A 59 -42.31 21.30 6.22
N PHE A 60 -43.11 21.38 7.28
CA PHE A 60 -44.09 20.35 7.64
C PHE A 60 -45.46 20.54 6.95
N LEU A 61 -45.88 21.79 6.76
CA LEU A 61 -47.18 22.14 6.17
C LEU A 61 -47.08 22.51 4.68
N GLY A 62 -45.89 22.83 4.19
CA GLY A 62 -45.63 23.17 2.79
C GLY A 62 -45.62 21.95 1.87
N PRO A 63 -45.75 22.18 0.54
CA PRO A 63 -45.53 21.12 -0.44
C PRO A 63 -44.06 20.71 -0.44
N TYR A 64 -43.79 19.42 -0.59
CA TYR A 64 -42.44 18.87 -0.73
C TYR A 64 -41.79 19.31 -2.04
N ARG A 65 -40.63 19.95 -1.95
CA ARG A 65 -39.88 20.56 -3.07
C ARG A 65 -38.55 19.87 -3.26
N THR A 66 -37.94 20.13 -4.41
CA THR A 66 -36.62 19.62 -4.75
C THR A 66 -35.56 20.06 -3.73
N ILE A 67 -35.67 21.28 -3.19
CA ILE A 67 -34.72 21.78 -2.21
C ILE A 67 -34.78 21.01 -0.88
N ASP A 68 -35.97 20.58 -0.48
CA ASP A 68 -36.18 19.80 0.74
C ASP A 68 -35.51 18.42 0.59
N MET A 69 -35.67 17.78 -0.57
CA MET A 69 -34.98 16.52 -0.93
C MET A 69 -33.46 16.65 -0.84
N TYR A 70 -32.89 17.70 -1.45
CA TYR A 70 -31.44 17.94 -1.38
C TYR A 70 -30.97 18.29 0.04
N GLY A 71 -31.78 19.01 0.81
CA GLY A 71 -31.53 19.36 2.20
C GLY A 71 -31.42 18.14 3.10
N LEU A 72 -32.43 17.28 3.09
CA LEU A 72 -32.48 16.05 3.88
C LEU A 72 -31.40 15.05 3.43
N ALA A 73 -31.23 14.85 2.13
CA ALA A 73 -30.17 13.99 1.60
C ALA A 73 -28.76 14.48 2.00
N GLY A 74 -28.52 15.80 1.96
CA GLY A 74 -27.28 16.42 2.41
C GLY A 74 -27.04 16.20 3.91
N LEU A 75 -28.09 16.30 4.73
CA LEU A 75 -28.02 16.06 6.17
C LEU A 75 -27.73 14.58 6.48
N TYR A 76 -28.42 13.63 5.84
CA TYR A 76 -28.14 12.20 5.96
C TYR A 76 -26.71 11.88 5.60
N LEU A 77 -26.19 12.49 4.52
CA LEU A 77 -24.82 12.28 4.09
C LEU A 77 -23.81 12.83 5.11
N ALA A 78 -24.05 14.02 5.67
CA ALA A 78 -23.19 14.62 6.69
C ALA A 78 -23.16 13.78 7.99
N VAL A 79 -24.32 13.28 8.42
CA VAL A 79 -24.43 12.38 9.59
C VAL A 79 -23.72 11.06 9.32
N ALA A 80 -24.00 10.42 8.18
CA ALA A 80 -23.36 9.16 7.80
C ALA A 80 -21.84 9.30 7.71
N PHE A 81 -21.35 10.40 7.12
CA PHE A 81 -19.92 10.68 7.06
C PHE A 81 -19.31 10.95 8.44
N SER A 82 -20.03 11.63 9.34
CA SER A 82 -19.55 11.88 10.70
C SER A 82 -19.41 10.60 11.52
N LEU A 83 -20.30 9.61 11.31
CA LEU A 83 -20.30 8.34 12.03
C LEU A 83 -19.39 7.27 11.39
N GLY A 84 -19.33 7.23 10.05
CA GLY A 84 -18.67 6.17 9.28
C GLY A 84 -17.47 6.63 8.45
N GLY A 85 -17.20 7.93 8.37
CA GLY A 85 -16.13 8.48 7.53
C GLY A 85 -14.74 7.96 7.87
N TRP A 86 -14.53 7.49 9.10
CA TRP A 86 -13.28 6.87 9.52
C TRP A 86 -12.96 5.59 8.72
N ALA A 87 -13.96 4.84 8.27
CA ALA A 87 -13.76 3.65 7.43
C ALA A 87 -13.25 3.98 6.01
N MET A 88 -13.41 5.24 5.57
CA MET A 88 -12.96 5.70 4.24
C MET A 88 -11.45 5.96 4.18
N GLY A 89 -10.75 5.93 5.32
CA GLY A 89 -9.32 6.19 5.40
C GLY A 89 -8.95 7.55 4.79
N ARG A 90 -8.15 7.54 3.73
CA ARG A 90 -7.68 8.77 3.06
C ARG A 90 -8.73 9.44 2.20
N LEU A 91 -9.73 8.69 1.74
CA LEU A 91 -10.81 9.25 0.92
C LEU A 91 -11.66 10.24 1.73
N ALA A 92 -11.65 10.13 3.07
CA ALA A 92 -12.32 11.09 3.95
C ALA A 92 -11.87 12.54 3.71
N VAL A 93 -10.59 12.77 3.39
CA VAL A 93 -10.04 14.12 3.22
C VAL A 93 -10.68 14.87 2.03
N PRO A 94 -10.69 14.34 0.79
CA PRO A 94 -11.39 14.98 -0.32
C PRO A 94 -12.92 14.85 -0.24
N THR A 95 -13.47 13.88 0.50
CA THR A 95 -14.93 13.70 0.65
C THR A 95 -15.54 14.74 1.58
N ALA A 96 -14.91 15.05 2.73
CA ALA A 96 -15.42 15.99 3.72
C ALA A 96 -15.86 17.35 3.15
N PRO A 97 -15.07 18.09 2.35
CA PRO A 97 -15.50 19.38 1.83
C PRO A 97 -16.73 19.29 0.92
N LEU A 98 -16.85 18.22 0.13
CA LEU A 98 -17.97 18.03 -0.78
C LEU A 98 -19.25 17.65 -0.02
N VAL A 99 -19.15 16.76 0.96
CA VAL A 99 -20.28 16.41 1.85
C VAL A 99 -20.84 17.64 2.55
N LEU A 100 -19.96 18.46 3.15
CA LEU A 100 -20.37 19.67 3.85
C LEU A 100 -20.92 20.74 2.90
N ALA A 101 -20.37 20.87 1.69
CA ALA A 101 -20.91 21.76 0.67
C ALA A 101 -22.31 21.32 0.19
N CYS A 102 -22.54 20.01 0.04
CA CYS A 102 -23.85 19.46 -0.31
C CYS A 102 -24.93 19.76 0.74
N ALA A 103 -24.55 19.82 2.03
CA ALA A 103 -25.46 20.31 3.08
C ALA A 103 -25.59 21.84 3.06
N ALA A 104 -24.50 22.58 2.81
CA ALA A 104 -24.48 24.05 2.88
C ALA A 104 -25.39 24.72 1.84
N VAL A 105 -25.45 24.20 0.61
CA VAL A 105 -26.23 24.78 -0.49
C VAL A 105 -27.74 24.83 -0.18
N PRO A 106 -28.44 23.72 0.13
CA PRO A 106 -29.86 23.76 0.42
C PRO A 106 -30.16 24.59 1.67
N HIS A 107 -29.38 24.44 2.75
CA HIS A 107 -29.60 25.22 3.97
C HIS A 107 -29.45 26.73 3.74
N MET A 108 -28.53 27.16 2.86
CA MET A 108 -28.39 28.57 2.48
C MET A 108 -29.58 29.05 1.64
N LEU A 109 -30.04 28.24 0.70
CA LEU A 109 -31.12 28.61 -0.22
C LEU A 109 -32.49 28.68 0.49
N ASP A 110 -32.72 27.82 1.49
CA ASP A 110 -33.90 27.89 2.36
C ASP A 110 -33.75 28.91 3.50
N GLY A 111 -32.58 29.54 3.66
CA GLY A 111 -32.36 30.60 4.64
C GLY A 111 -32.23 30.14 6.08
N TYR A 112 -31.82 28.88 6.31
CA TYR A 112 -31.59 28.34 7.65
C TYR A 112 -30.45 29.07 8.38
N ALA A 113 -30.61 29.24 9.69
CA ALA A 113 -29.61 29.87 10.55
C ALA A 113 -28.29 29.08 10.60
N SER A 114 -28.34 27.76 10.39
CA SER A 114 -27.15 26.89 10.32
C SER A 114 -26.31 27.04 9.05
N ALA A 115 -26.81 27.68 7.99
CA ALA A 115 -26.11 27.78 6.70
C ALA A 115 -24.65 28.29 6.80
N PRO A 116 -24.34 29.35 7.60
CA PRO A 116 -22.97 29.80 7.78
C PRO A 116 -22.04 28.75 8.40
N PHE A 117 -22.56 27.87 9.26
CA PHE A 117 -21.78 26.81 9.90
C PHE A 117 -21.42 25.72 8.91
N TRP A 118 -22.36 25.30 8.07
CA TRP A 118 -22.10 24.35 6.98
C TRP A 118 -21.01 24.87 6.02
N TRP A 119 -21.10 26.14 5.62
CA TRP A 119 -20.06 26.77 4.79
C TRP A 119 -18.71 26.88 5.50
N ALA A 120 -18.68 27.27 6.77
CA ALA A 120 -17.45 27.32 7.54
C ALA A 120 -16.76 25.94 7.62
N GLY A 121 -17.55 24.88 7.86
CA GLY A 121 -17.07 23.49 7.83
C GLY A 121 -16.51 23.09 6.47
N ALA A 122 -17.23 23.37 5.38
CA ALA A 122 -16.78 23.09 4.01
C ALA A 122 -15.47 23.81 3.67
N ILE A 123 -15.32 25.07 4.11
CA ILE A 123 -14.08 25.86 3.94
C ILE A 123 -12.92 25.24 4.73
N LEU A 124 -13.13 24.89 6.00
CA LEU A 124 -12.09 24.26 6.83
C LEU A 124 -11.65 22.91 6.26
N ALA A 125 -12.60 22.09 5.82
CA ALA A 125 -12.31 20.81 5.16
C ALA A 125 -11.57 21.02 3.83
N SER A 126 -11.90 22.06 3.07
CA SER A 126 -11.22 22.41 1.82
C SER A 126 -9.78 22.87 2.06
N LEU A 127 -9.54 23.68 3.10
CA LEU A 127 -8.20 24.07 3.52
C LEU A 127 -7.37 22.84 3.95
N TRP A 128 -7.98 21.92 4.69
CA TRP A 128 -7.33 20.67 5.07
C TRP A 128 -6.95 19.83 3.84
N PHE A 129 -7.87 19.66 2.90
CA PHE A 129 -7.60 18.99 1.64
C PHE A 129 -6.48 19.68 0.83
N ALA A 130 -6.48 21.01 0.75
CA ALA A 130 -5.44 21.77 0.05
C ALA A 130 -4.05 21.58 0.68
N ILE A 131 -3.95 21.50 2.01
CA ILE A 131 -2.70 21.18 2.71
C ILE A 131 -2.20 19.78 2.30
N GLN A 132 -3.08 18.78 2.29
CA GLN A 132 -2.70 17.41 1.90
C GLN A 132 -2.32 17.32 0.41
N LEU A 133 -3.01 18.06 -0.46
CA LEU A 133 -2.67 18.12 -1.88
C LEU A 133 -1.30 18.78 -2.09
N ARG A 134 -1.00 19.88 -1.37
CA ARG A 134 0.30 20.53 -1.40
C ARG A 134 1.42 19.58 -0.97
N ASP A 135 1.22 18.83 0.11
CA ASP A 135 2.21 17.86 0.61
C ASP A 135 2.43 16.73 -0.42
N SER A 136 1.37 16.25 -1.05
CA SER A 136 1.43 15.25 -2.13
C SER A 136 2.18 15.76 -3.36
N VAL A 137 1.95 17.02 -3.78
CA VAL A 137 2.70 17.64 -4.89
C VAL A 137 4.17 17.79 -4.53
N ARG A 138 4.48 18.28 -3.31
CA ARG A 138 5.86 18.46 -2.85
C ARG A 138 6.62 17.13 -2.83
N GLU A 139 5.98 16.05 -2.42
CA GLU A 139 6.57 14.72 -2.45
C GLU A 139 6.95 14.29 -3.88
N VAL A 140 6.02 14.40 -4.83
CA VAL A 140 6.28 14.07 -6.24
C VAL A 140 7.45 14.89 -6.79
N LEU A 141 7.53 16.17 -6.45
CA LEU A 141 8.65 17.04 -6.84
C LEU A 141 9.98 16.57 -6.25
N VAL A 142 10.01 16.18 -4.97
CA VAL A 142 11.23 15.69 -4.31
C VAL A 142 11.65 14.34 -4.89
N VAL A 143 10.72 13.42 -5.15
CA VAL A 143 11.01 12.12 -5.76
C VAL A 143 11.53 12.29 -7.18
N SER A 144 10.94 13.18 -7.99
CA SER A 144 11.41 13.51 -9.33
C SER A 144 12.81 14.12 -9.31
N ALA A 145 13.06 15.09 -8.42
CA ALA A 145 14.37 15.71 -8.27
C ALA A 145 15.44 14.69 -7.86
N LEU A 146 15.12 13.79 -6.92
CA LEU A 146 16.00 12.70 -6.52
C LEU A 146 16.26 11.73 -7.68
N ALA A 147 15.22 11.38 -8.44
CA ALA A 147 15.35 10.51 -9.60
C ALA A 147 16.33 11.07 -10.63
N HIS A 148 16.24 12.37 -10.92
CA HIS A 148 17.17 13.04 -11.82
C HIS A 148 18.59 13.14 -11.26
N ALA A 149 18.75 13.45 -9.97
CA ALA A 149 20.06 13.57 -9.33
C ALA A 149 20.80 12.23 -9.24
N CYS A 150 20.06 11.12 -9.07
CA CYS A 150 20.61 9.78 -8.89
C CYS A 150 20.46 8.88 -10.13
N ALA A 151 20.04 9.46 -11.27
CA ALA A 151 19.96 8.74 -12.53
C ALA A 151 21.35 8.32 -12.99
N THR A 152 21.45 7.08 -13.47
CA THR A 152 22.67 6.54 -14.07
C THR A 152 22.53 6.41 -15.58
N ALA A 153 23.64 6.23 -16.29
CA ALA A 153 23.61 5.98 -17.74
C ALA A 153 23.09 4.58 -18.09
N GLU A 154 22.90 3.71 -17.10
CA GLU A 154 22.37 2.37 -17.32
C GLU A 154 20.87 2.42 -17.56
N THR A 155 20.43 1.62 -18.54
CA THR A 155 19.02 1.48 -18.88
C THR A 155 18.62 0.02 -18.96
N ALA A 156 17.38 -0.27 -18.58
CA ALA A 156 16.79 -1.60 -18.69
C ALA A 156 15.58 -1.62 -19.62
N ILE A 157 15.39 -2.76 -20.29
CA ILE A 157 14.16 -3.07 -21.00
C ILE A 157 13.30 -3.93 -20.08
N ILE A 158 12.07 -3.49 -19.85
CA ILE A 158 11.08 -4.27 -19.10
C ILE A 158 10.43 -5.33 -19.99
N SER A 159 10.13 -6.49 -19.41
CA SER A 159 9.43 -7.60 -20.05
C SER A 159 8.01 -7.20 -20.52
N ALA A 160 7.44 -7.96 -21.45
CA ALA A 160 6.06 -7.76 -21.88
C ALA A 160 5.06 -8.07 -20.76
N SER A 161 5.36 -9.06 -19.91
CA SER A 161 4.64 -9.38 -18.68
C SER A 161 4.59 -8.16 -17.76
N ALA A 162 5.74 -7.54 -17.45
CA ALA A 162 5.80 -6.35 -16.61
C ALA A 162 4.99 -5.17 -17.17
N GLN A 163 5.08 -4.92 -18.49
CA GLN A 163 4.26 -3.90 -19.14
C GLN A 163 2.75 -4.18 -19.01
N SER A 164 2.35 -5.44 -19.14
CA SER A 164 0.95 -5.86 -19.02
C SER A 164 0.42 -5.68 -17.60
N THR A 165 1.22 -6.01 -16.58
CA THR A 165 0.87 -5.84 -15.17
C THR A 165 0.72 -4.36 -14.81
N ILE A 166 1.63 -3.51 -15.26
CA ILE A 166 1.50 -2.06 -15.08
C ILE A 166 0.18 -1.54 -15.66
N ARG A 167 -0.17 -1.95 -16.90
CA ARG A 167 -1.43 -1.55 -17.54
C ARG A 167 -2.63 -2.07 -16.75
N ARG A 168 -2.57 -3.33 -16.31
CA ARG A 168 -3.61 -3.97 -15.50
C ARG A 168 -3.85 -3.23 -14.19
N ILE A 169 -2.80 -2.80 -13.48
CA ILE A 169 -2.93 -2.03 -12.23
C ILE A 169 -3.57 -0.67 -12.47
N LEU A 170 -3.15 0.02 -13.54
CA LEU A 170 -3.77 1.29 -13.92
C LEU A 170 -5.25 1.12 -14.27
N LEU A 171 -5.61 0.07 -15.02
CA LEU A 171 -7.00 -0.27 -15.36
C LEU A 171 -7.82 -0.70 -14.15
N LYS A 172 -7.29 -1.59 -13.29
CA LYS A 172 -7.94 -1.98 -12.02
C LYS A 172 -8.26 -0.75 -11.17
N SER A 173 -7.42 0.30 -11.24
CA SER A 173 -7.66 1.54 -10.50
C SER A 173 -8.77 2.44 -11.05
N THR A 174 -9.23 2.24 -12.29
CA THR A 174 -10.40 2.97 -12.83
C THR A 174 -11.72 2.29 -12.50
N LEU A 175 -11.72 0.99 -12.22
CA LEU A 175 -12.94 0.22 -11.99
C LEU A 175 -13.82 0.79 -10.85
N PRO A 176 -13.29 1.16 -9.67
CA PRO A 176 -14.11 1.79 -8.62
C PRO A 176 -14.71 3.13 -9.06
N ALA A 177 -13.99 3.92 -9.86
CA ALA A 177 -14.47 5.21 -10.38
C ALA A 177 -15.64 5.00 -11.35
N LEU A 178 -15.52 4.01 -12.25
CA LEU A 178 -16.59 3.63 -13.18
C LEU A 178 -17.82 3.11 -12.45
N ILE A 179 -17.65 2.18 -11.51
CA ILE A 179 -18.74 1.63 -10.70
C ILE A 179 -19.46 2.76 -9.96
N SER A 180 -18.70 3.65 -9.30
CA SER A 180 -19.29 4.80 -8.59
C SER A 180 -20.02 5.77 -9.51
N SER A 181 -19.50 5.99 -10.74
CA SER A 181 -20.16 6.84 -11.74
C SER A 181 -21.47 6.23 -12.23
N ILE A 182 -21.50 4.92 -12.51
CA ILE A 182 -22.71 4.20 -12.90
C ILE A 182 -23.72 4.20 -11.76
N ALA A 183 -23.27 3.92 -10.53
CA ALA A 183 -24.11 3.95 -9.34
C ALA A 183 -24.71 5.33 -9.11
N ALA A 184 -23.96 6.41 -9.33
CA ALA A 184 -24.46 7.79 -9.24
C ALA A 184 -25.58 8.05 -10.25
N VAL A 185 -25.37 7.70 -11.52
CA VAL A 185 -26.38 7.87 -12.57
C VAL A 185 -27.63 7.07 -12.27
N ALA A 186 -27.48 5.77 -11.94
CA ALA A 186 -28.61 4.91 -11.61
C ALA A 186 -29.39 5.43 -10.41
N SER A 187 -28.69 5.85 -9.35
CA SER A 187 -29.32 6.39 -8.13
C SER A 187 -30.06 7.70 -8.41
N TRP A 188 -29.51 8.60 -9.23
CA TRP A 188 -30.23 9.80 -9.66
C TRP A 188 -31.48 9.49 -10.47
N VAL A 189 -31.44 8.48 -11.36
CA VAL A 189 -32.63 8.04 -12.10
C VAL A 189 -33.72 7.56 -11.15
N PHE A 190 -33.39 6.70 -10.18
CA PHE A 190 -34.37 6.25 -9.16
C PHE A 190 -34.86 7.40 -8.30
N THR A 191 -33.98 8.31 -7.89
CA THR A 191 -34.33 9.52 -7.13
C THR A 191 -35.39 10.34 -7.86
N TYR A 192 -35.17 10.65 -9.14
CA TYR A 192 -36.13 11.45 -9.93
C TYR A 192 -37.44 10.71 -10.22
N MET A 193 -37.40 9.39 -10.38
CA MET A 193 -38.61 8.59 -10.53
C MET A 193 -39.46 8.64 -9.26
N SER A 194 -38.87 8.42 -8.09
CA SER A 194 -39.58 8.51 -6.81
C SER A 194 -40.03 9.94 -6.50
N PHE A 195 -39.17 10.93 -6.75
CA PHE A 195 -39.49 12.33 -6.51
C PHE A 195 -40.66 12.83 -7.36
N ALA A 196 -40.83 12.31 -8.59
CA ALA A 196 -41.96 12.69 -9.43
C ALA A 196 -43.33 12.33 -8.83
N ASP A 197 -43.38 11.25 -8.04
CA ASP A 197 -44.60 10.81 -7.34
C ASP A 197 -44.79 11.54 -6.00
N GLU A 198 -43.72 12.07 -5.42
CA GLU A 198 -43.72 12.73 -4.10
C GLU A 198 -43.82 14.26 -4.17
N GLN A 199 -43.41 14.86 -5.29
CA GLN A 199 -43.33 16.30 -5.45
C GLN A 199 -44.70 16.97 -5.27
N GLY A 200 -44.76 17.98 -4.40
CA GLY A 200 -45.98 18.73 -4.14
C GLY A 200 -46.88 18.13 -3.05
N LEU A 201 -46.59 16.91 -2.58
CA LEU A 201 -47.26 16.32 -1.43
C LEU A 201 -46.82 17.01 -0.13
N THR A 202 -47.71 17.06 0.84
CA THR A 202 -47.39 17.52 2.20
C THR A 202 -46.67 16.42 3.00
N TYR A 203 -45.97 16.79 4.08
CA TYR A 203 -45.25 15.83 4.92
C TYR A 203 -46.16 14.73 5.51
N GLN A 204 -47.43 15.05 5.81
CA GLN A 204 -48.42 14.07 6.27
C GLN A 204 -48.82 13.08 5.18
N GLU A 205 -48.94 13.53 3.92
CA GLU A 205 -49.26 12.67 2.78
C GLU A 205 -48.12 11.73 2.42
N LEU A 206 -46.88 12.13 2.70
CA LEU A 206 -45.67 11.30 2.57
C LEU A 206 -45.52 10.26 3.70
N GLN A 207 -46.45 10.19 4.66
CA GLN A 207 -46.35 9.28 5.82
C GLN A 207 -45.04 9.48 6.62
N GLU A 208 -44.60 10.73 6.74
CA GLU A 208 -43.42 11.13 7.52
C GLU A 208 -42.04 10.66 6.99
N GLU A 209 -41.98 9.95 5.86
CA GLU A 209 -40.72 9.54 5.22
C GLU A 209 -40.80 9.65 3.69
N SER A 210 -39.84 10.34 3.07
CA SER A 210 -39.69 10.36 1.61
C SER A 210 -38.69 9.30 1.16
N VAL A 211 -39.08 8.48 0.17
CA VAL A 211 -38.19 7.48 -0.43
C VAL A 211 -37.16 8.15 -1.34
N SER A 212 -37.53 9.28 -1.97
CA SER A 212 -36.61 10.05 -2.81
C SER A 212 -35.43 10.62 -2.01
N ASP A 213 -35.59 10.94 -0.72
CA ASP A 213 -34.48 11.38 0.15
C ASP A 213 -33.37 10.33 0.28
N PHE A 214 -33.75 9.06 0.52
CA PHE A 214 -32.79 7.97 0.69
C PHE A 214 -32.03 7.69 -0.61
N PHE A 215 -32.73 7.68 -1.74
CA PHE A 215 -32.08 7.53 -3.05
C PHE A 215 -31.20 8.75 -3.39
N ALA A 216 -31.64 9.96 -3.07
CA ALA A 216 -30.86 11.19 -3.26
C ALA A 216 -29.58 11.16 -2.42
N ALA A 217 -29.64 10.70 -1.17
CA ALA A 217 -28.47 10.57 -0.32
C ALA A 217 -27.45 9.58 -0.92
N GLY A 218 -27.91 8.43 -1.40
CA GLY A 218 -27.09 7.46 -2.13
C GLY A 218 -26.50 8.03 -3.42
N ALA A 219 -27.30 8.78 -4.18
CA ALA A 219 -26.89 9.44 -5.42
C ALA A 219 -25.81 10.50 -5.16
N LEU A 220 -25.96 11.33 -4.12
CA LEU A 220 -24.98 12.32 -3.70
C LEU A 220 -23.69 11.66 -3.23
N ALA A 221 -23.76 10.61 -2.42
CA ALA A 221 -22.59 9.85 -1.96
C ALA A 221 -21.77 9.32 -3.15
N ALA A 222 -22.45 8.67 -4.11
CA ALA A 222 -21.82 8.15 -5.32
C ALA A 222 -21.27 9.28 -6.22
N SER A 223 -22.01 10.40 -6.34
CA SER A 223 -21.61 11.58 -7.11
C SER A 223 -20.40 12.29 -6.53
N ILE A 224 -20.19 12.22 -5.22
CA ILE A 224 -18.99 12.73 -4.53
C ILE A 224 -17.82 11.77 -4.70
N LEU A 225 -18.04 10.46 -4.54
CA LEU A 225 -16.98 9.46 -4.66
C LEU A 225 -16.42 9.36 -6.08
N ALA A 226 -17.26 9.41 -7.11
CA ALA A 226 -16.85 9.28 -8.50
C ALA A 226 -15.71 10.26 -8.91
N PRO A 227 -15.84 11.60 -8.75
CA PRO A 227 -14.78 12.54 -9.11
C PRO A 227 -13.53 12.39 -8.24
N ILE A 228 -13.66 11.98 -6.97
CA ILE A 228 -12.51 11.73 -6.10
C ILE A 228 -11.69 10.54 -6.62
N LEU A 229 -12.37 9.46 -7.01
CA LEU A 229 -11.73 8.26 -7.54
C LEU A 229 -11.09 8.53 -8.91
N TRP A 230 -11.76 9.31 -9.77
CA TRP A 230 -11.16 9.80 -11.01
C TRP A 230 -9.95 10.70 -10.75
N GLY A 231 -10.03 11.63 -9.79
CA GLY A 231 -8.93 12.48 -9.38
C GLY A 231 -7.73 11.67 -8.89
N ARG A 232 -7.95 10.60 -8.12
CA ARG A 232 -6.90 9.66 -7.68
C ARG A 232 -6.26 8.93 -8.86
N PHE A 233 -7.04 8.49 -9.84
CA PHE A 233 -6.53 7.86 -11.06
C PHE A 233 -5.69 8.83 -11.88
N VAL A 234 -6.20 10.05 -12.13
CA VAL A 234 -5.48 11.11 -12.84
C VAL A 234 -4.19 11.47 -12.11
N TRP A 235 -4.24 11.62 -10.78
CA TRP A 235 -3.07 11.90 -9.96
C TRP A 235 -1.99 10.84 -10.11
N ARG A 236 -2.37 9.56 -10.13
CA ARG A 236 -1.45 8.44 -10.33
C ARG A 236 -0.79 8.45 -11.70
N ILE A 237 -1.54 8.76 -12.76
CA ILE A 237 -0.97 8.91 -14.10
C ILE A 237 -0.01 10.10 -14.12
N PHE A 238 -0.46 11.25 -13.59
CA PHE A 238 0.33 12.46 -13.53
C PHE A 238 1.65 12.25 -12.78
N SER A 239 1.62 11.69 -11.56
CA SER A 239 2.82 11.49 -10.75
C SER A 239 3.83 10.60 -11.46
N ARG A 240 3.35 9.52 -12.10
CA ARG A 240 4.20 8.60 -12.85
C ARG A 240 4.78 9.24 -14.10
N SER A 241 3.96 9.94 -14.88
CA SER A 241 4.41 10.67 -16.06
C SER A 241 5.40 11.77 -15.71
N PHE A 242 5.22 12.43 -14.57
CA PHE A 242 6.10 13.50 -14.10
C PHE A 242 7.45 12.98 -13.61
N CYS A 243 7.49 11.89 -12.84
CA CYS A 243 8.75 11.29 -12.39
C CYS A 243 9.48 10.54 -13.51
N GLY A 244 8.77 10.08 -14.55
CA GLY A 244 9.35 9.36 -15.68
C GLY A 244 9.50 7.85 -15.48
N ASN A 245 10.12 7.19 -16.46
CA ASN A 245 10.32 5.74 -16.47
C ASN A 245 11.61 5.36 -15.72
N ASN A 246 11.52 5.30 -14.39
CA ASN A 246 12.66 4.99 -13.53
C ASN A 246 12.58 3.58 -12.95
N LEU A 247 13.74 2.94 -12.87
CA LEU A 247 13.96 1.70 -12.14
C LEU A 247 14.85 2.00 -10.94
N TRP A 248 14.27 1.96 -9.75
CA TRP A 248 14.94 2.32 -8.51
C TRP A 248 15.68 1.11 -7.95
N VAL A 249 16.96 1.27 -7.66
CA VAL A 249 17.75 0.31 -6.88
C VAL A 249 17.66 0.72 -5.42
N ILE A 250 16.82 0.04 -4.65
CA ILE A 250 16.54 0.42 -3.26
C ILE A 250 17.73 0.03 -2.37
N PRO A 251 18.28 0.95 -1.56
CA PRO A 251 19.27 0.62 -0.55
C PRO A 251 18.63 -0.20 0.59
N SER A 252 19.41 -1.07 1.24
CA SER A 252 18.95 -2.01 2.28
C SER A 252 18.34 -1.37 3.53
N ASP A 253 18.47 -0.05 3.70
CA ASP A 253 18.03 0.69 4.89
C ASP A 253 16.60 1.26 4.79
N ALA A 254 16.08 1.74 5.92
CA ALA A 254 14.71 2.24 6.13
C ALA A 254 14.24 3.38 5.17
N GLY A 255 13.61 3.02 4.06
CA GLY A 255 13.01 3.94 3.09
C GLY A 255 11.57 4.39 3.36
N PRO A 256 10.94 5.10 2.39
CA PRO A 256 9.52 5.44 2.40
C PRO A 256 8.60 4.26 2.03
N VAL A 257 9.14 3.20 1.42
CA VAL A 257 8.43 1.95 1.13
C VAL A 257 8.76 0.89 2.18
N GLU A 258 7.85 -0.03 2.41
CA GLU A 258 8.12 -1.23 3.20
C GLU A 258 9.28 -2.02 2.59
N PRO A 259 10.08 -2.70 3.43
CA PRO A 259 11.20 -3.46 2.91
C PRO A 259 10.64 -4.53 1.98
N LEU A 260 11.02 -4.44 0.70
CA LEU A 260 10.73 -5.51 -0.23
C LEU A 260 11.43 -6.76 0.30
N PRO A 261 10.71 -7.88 0.52
CA PRO A 261 11.38 -9.12 0.87
C PRO A 261 12.40 -9.34 -0.21
N GLN A 262 13.64 -9.44 0.21
CA GLN A 262 14.75 -9.65 -0.71
C GLN A 262 14.50 -10.96 -1.47
N ILE A 263 15.29 -11.20 -2.51
CA ILE A 263 15.18 -12.33 -3.44
C ILE A 263 15.35 -13.71 -2.75
N ARG A 264 15.18 -13.83 -1.43
CA ARG A 264 15.24 -15.11 -0.74
C ARG A 264 13.83 -15.50 -0.34
N PHE A 265 13.56 -16.76 -0.63
CA PHE A 265 12.29 -17.44 -0.67
C PHE A 265 11.49 -17.16 0.60
N HIS A 266 10.17 -17.35 0.52
CA HIS A 266 9.29 -17.07 1.66
C HIS A 266 9.59 -17.95 2.89
N ASP A 267 10.51 -18.91 2.76
CA ASP A 267 11.26 -19.54 3.84
C ASP A 267 12.76 -19.26 3.64
N ASN A 268 13.40 -18.62 4.63
CA ASN A 268 14.83 -18.24 4.62
C ASN A 268 15.80 -19.45 4.61
N SER A 269 15.29 -20.65 4.40
CA SER A 269 16.02 -21.92 4.41
C SER A 269 15.79 -22.76 3.14
N SER A 270 14.80 -22.47 2.27
CA SER A 270 14.42 -23.38 1.19
C SER A 270 15.41 -23.40 0.00
N ILE A 271 15.59 -24.58 -0.60
CA ILE A 271 16.47 -24.85 -1.73
C ILE A 271 15.65 -24.89 -3.02
N PRO A 272 16.03 -24.12 -4.06
CA PRO A 272 15.41 -24.23 -5.38
C PRO A 272 15.62 -25.62 -5.99
N SER A 273 14.62 -26.13 -6.71
CA SER A 273 14.69 -27.44 -7.35
C SER A 273 15.91 -27.62 -8.26
N GLU A 274 16.27 -26.59 -9.02
CA GLU A 274 17.43 -26.56 -9.92
C GLU A 274 18.79 -26.73 -9.23
N VAL A 275 18.88 -26.42 -7.93
CA VAL A 275 20.10 -26.58 -7.13
C VAL A 275 20.22 -28.01 -6.62
N MET A 276 19.10 -28.65 -6.30
CA MET A 276 19.08 -30.04 -5.82
C MET A 276 19.51 -31.02 -6.91
N ASP A 277 19.05 -30.83 -8.15
CA ASP A 277 19.37 -31.72 -9.28
C ASP A 277 20.87 -31.77 -9.61
N LYS A 278 21.62 -30.76 -9.14
CA LYS A 278 23.06 -30.66 -9.35
C LYS A 278 23.87 -31.23 -8.19
N ALA A 279 23.27 -31.44 -7.03
CA ALA A 279 23.95 -31.94 -5.84
C ALA A 279 23.94 -33.47 -5.82
N THR A 280 25.13 -34.07 -5.85
CA THR A 280 25.31 -35.52 -5.74
C THR A 280 24.86 -35.97 -4.34
N ASP A 281 24.10 -37.08 -4.26
CA ASP A 281 23.60 -37.67 -3.00
C ASP A 281 22.65 -36.79 -2.15
N CYS A 282 21.98 -35.79 -2.77
CA CYS A 282 20.97 -34.98 -2.10
C CYS A 282 19.68 -35.77 -1.82
N THR A 283 19.21 -35.78 -0.56
CA THR A 283 17.95 -36.45 -0.15
C THR A 283 16.78 -35.48 0.10
N CYS A 284 16.99 -34.17 -0.02
CA CYS A 284 16.02 -33.14 0.39
C CYS A 284 14.67 -33.27 -0.31
N LEU A 285 14.65 -33.42 -1.64
CA LEU A 285 13.41 -33.57 -2.41
C LEU A 285 12.61 -34.80 -1.97
N MET A 286 13.26 -35.96 -1.82
CA MET A 286 12.57 -37.17 -1.41
C MET A 286 12.02 -37.08 0.03
N GLU A 287 12.77 -36.45 0.94
CA GLU A 287 12.31 -36.27 2.32
C GLU A 287 11.14 -35.28 2.39
N HIS A 288 11.19 -34.21 1.60
CA HIS A 288 10.11 -33.23 1.52
C HIS A 288 8.82 -33.83 0.94
N LEU A 289 8.91 -34.58 -0.17
CA LEU A 289 7.75 -35.27 -0.75
C LEU A 289 7.18 -36.36 0.17
N ARG A 290 8.03 -37.00 0.98
CA ARG A 290 7.56 -37.95 2.00
C ARG A 290 6.81 -37.25 3.13
N ALA A 291 7.26 -36.05 3.53
CA ALA A 291 6.62 -35.26 4.56
C ALA A 291 5.33 -34.59 4.08
N ASN A 292 5.29 -34.19 2.80
CA ASN A 292 4.20 -33.44 2.18
C ASN A 292 3.76 -34.13 0.86
N PRO A 293 3.05 -35.28 0.95
CA PRO A 293 2.64 -36.05 -0.22
C PRO A 293 1.65 -35.32 -1.14
N GLU A 294 0.97 -34.28 -0.65
CA GLU A 294 0.07 -33.42 -1.43
C GLU A 294 0.76 -32.65 -2.56
N TYR A 295 2.08 -32.46 -2.49
CA TYR A 295 2.88 -31.80 -3.53
C TYR A 295 3.49 -32.78 -4.54
N GLU A 296 3.17 -34.08 -4.45
CA GLU A 296 3.65 -35.09 -5.40
C GLU A 296 3.02 -34.86 -6.79
N GLY A 297 3.82 -34.33 -7.72
CA GLY A 297 3.40 -33.98 -9.10
C GLY A 297 2.99 -32.53 -9.31
N ASP A 298 3.14 -31.66 -8.30
CA ASP A 298 2.93 -30.21 -8.41
C ASP A 298 4.28 -29.49 -8.61
N ASP A 299 4.84 -29.63 -9.82
CA ASP A 299 6.12 -29.04 -10.20
C ASP A 299 6.11 -27.51 -10.11
N ASP A 300 4.94 -26.88 -10.35
CA ASP A 300 4.76 -25.44 -10.30
C ASP A 300 4.91 -24.92 -8.87
N CYS A 301 4.31 -25.61 -7.89
CA CYS A 301 4.47 -25.31 -6.47
C CYS A 301 5.94 -25.47 -6.01
N LEU A 302 6.60 -26.57 -6.38
CA LEU A 302 8.00 -26.81 -5.98
C LEU A 302 8.98 -25.80 -6.60
N LEU A 303 8.68 -25.29 -7.80
CA LEU A 303 9.42 -24.20 -8.45
C LEU A 303 9.19 -22.85 -7.75
N GLU A 304 7.99 -22.60 -7.23
CA GLU A 304 7.62 -21.32 -6.62
C GLU A 304 8.11 -21.19 -5.17
N TYR A 305 8.00 -22.25 -4.36
CA TYR A 305 8.25 -22.20 -2.91
C TYR A 305 9.62 -22.77 -2.49
N GLY A 306 10.22 -23.62 -3.34
CA GLY A 306 11.45 -24.34 -3.00
C GLY A 306 11.23 -25.43 -1.95
N ILE A 307 12.31 -26.09 -1.53
CA ILE A 307 12.25 -27.24 -0.62
C ILE A 307 13.06 -27.00 0.63
N GLU A 308 12.46 -27.22 1.79
CA GLU A 308 13.18 -27.20 3.06
C GLU A 308 14.32 -28.23 3.08
N PRO A 309 15.57 -27.80 3.36
CA PRO A 309 16.70 -28.70 3.40
C PRO A 309 16.58 -29.63 4.60
N SER A 310 16.67 -30.93 4.34
CA SER A 310 16.74 -31.91 5.41
C SER A 310 17.99 -31.71 6.26
N VAL A 311 17.81 -31.82 7.58
CA VAL A 311 18.86 -31.78 8.59
C VAL A 311 19.95 -32.85 8.35
N TYR A 312 19.55 -34.01 7.81
CA TYR A 312 20.42 -35.17 7.62
C TYR A 312 20.87 -35.37 6.18
N CYS A 313 20.54 -34.43 5.28
CA CYS A 313 20.96 -34.49 3.90
C CYS A 313 22.50 -34.44 3.81
N PRO A 314 23.17 -35.38 3.11
CA PRO A 314 24.62 -35.36 2.94
C PRO A 314 25.15 -34.10 2.24
N ALA A 315 24.32 -33.45 1.41
CA ALA A 315 24.69 -32.26 0.65
C ALA A 315 24.31 -30.93 1.32
N HIS A 316 23.20 -30.89 2.08
CA HIS A 316 22.60 -29.64 2.59
C HIS A 316 22.24 -29.68 4.08
N GLY A 317 22.59 -30.77 4.76
CA GLY A 317 22.34 -30.99 6.18
C GLY A 317 23.39 -30.36 7.08
N ILE A 318 23.22 -30.52 8.39
CA ILE A 318 24.06 -29.87 9.41
C ILE A 318 25.51 -30.35 9.35
N ASP A 319 25.72 -31.64 9.10
CA ASP A 319 27.06 -32.22 8.93
C ASP A 319 27.76 -31.67 7.69
N ALA A 320 27.01 -31.40 6.61
CA ALA A 320 27.55 -30.76 5.41
C ALA A 320 28.01 -29.33 5.74
N ILE A 321 27.18 -28.53 6.43
CA ILE A 321 27.53 -27.18 6.89
C ILE A 321 28.79 -27.18 7.76
N ASN A 322 28.88 -28.13 8.69
CA ASN A 322 29.98 -28.23 9.64
C ASN A 322 31.27 -28.80 9.03
N SER A 323 31.17 -29.49 7.88
CA SER A 323 32.34 -29.97 7.14
C SER A 323 33.05 -28.90 6.31
N LEU A 324 32.36 -27.79 5.99
CA LEU A 324 32.96 -26.66 5.28
C LEU A 324 34.04 -25.98 6.11
N ASP A 325 35.17 -25.65 5.49
CA ASP A 325 36.15 -24.76 6.10
C ASP A 325 35.67 -23.29 6.07
N HIS A 326 36.42 -22.39 6.72
CA HIS A 326 36.03 -20.96 6.78
C HIS A 326 36.02 -20.27 5.41
N THR A 327 36.82 -20.74 4.45
CA THR A 327 36.90 -20.19 3.09
C THR A 327 35.74 -20.69 2.25
N GLU A 328 35.45 -21.98 2.32
CA GLU A 328 34.32 -22.63 1.65
C GLU A 328 32.98 -22.07 2.16
N PHE A 329 32.85 -21.91 3.48
CA PHE A 329 31.66 -21.30 4.09
C PHE A 329 31.46 -19.86 3.59
N ARG A 330 32.52 -19.05 3.55
CA ARG A 330 32.48 -17.68 3.02
C ARG A 330 32.09 -17.64 1.55
N ALA A 331 32.57 -18.59 0.75
CA ALA A 331 32.20 -18.70 -0.66
C ALA A 331 30.73 -19.09 -0.84
N ALA A 332 30.19 -19.89 0.08
CA ALA A 332 28.81 -20.36 0.07
C ALA A 332 27.84 -19.44 0.84
N VAL A 333 28.28 -18.33 1.42
CA VAL A 333 27.53 -17.48 2.36
C VAL A 333 26.15 -16.99 1.86
N THR A 334 25.96 -16.90 0.54
CA THR A 334 24.68 -16.52 -0.08
C THR A 334 23.69 -17.68 -0.18
N ALA A 335 24.14 -18.91 0.01
CA ALA A 335 23.33 -20.11 -0.05
C ALA A 335 22.39 -20.17 1.15
N VAL A 336 21.09 -20.16 0.85
CA VAL A 336 19.99 -20.03 1.80
C VAL A 336 19.98 -21.19 2.80
N TRP A 337 20.30 -22.40 2.34
CA TRP A 337 20.35 -23.60 3.18
C TRP A 337 21.41 -23.57 4.29
N LEU A 338 22.43 -22.70 4.23
CA LEU A 338 23.39 -22.60 5.34
C LEU A 338 22.76 -22.08 6.62
N TRP A 339 21.69 -21.30 6.48
CA TRP A 339 21.16 -20.45 7.52
C TRP A 339 19.96 -21.10 8.20
N ASP A 340 19.85 -20.83 9.49
CA ASP A 340 18.65 -21.10 10.26
C ASP A 340 17.45 -20.31 9.71
N GLU A 341 16.25 -20.86 9.80
CA GLU A 341 15.03 -20.22 9.27
C GLU A 341 14.71 -18.91 9.99
N ASP A 342 15.06 -18.85 11.28
CA ASP A 342 14.82 -17.70 12.14
C ASP A 342 15.92 -16.64 12.06
N THR A 343 17.07 -16.93 11.43
CA THR A 343 18.13 -15.93 11.31
C THR A 343 17.86 -14.96 10.16
N LEU A 344 18.31 -13.72 10.35
CA LEU A 344 18.49 -12.80 9.23
C LEU A 344 19.52 -13.38 8.25
N LEU A 345 19.28 -13.24 6.96
CA LEU A 345 20.26 -13.62 5.95
C LEU A 345 21.33 -12.52 5.83
N PRO A 346 22.61 -12.89 5.64
CA PRO A 346 23.67 -11.90 5.49
C PRO A 346 23.44 -11.08 4.22
N LEU A 347 23.41 -9.76 4.40
CA LEU A 347 23.27 -8.79 3.31
C LEU A 347 24.66 -8.46 2.77
N SER A 348 24.86 -8.70 1.47
CA SER A 348 26.11 -8.33 0.80
C SER A 348 26.24 -6.81 0.81
N ASN A 349 27.36 -6.31 1.32
CA ASN A 349 27.72 -4.90 1.16
C ASN A 349 28.24 -4.60 -0.25
N ILE A 350 28.49 -5.64 -1.08
CA ILE A 350 29.41 -5.55 -2.21
C ILE A 350 28.75 -5.77 -3.59
N ALA A 351 27.50 -6.25 -3.71
CA ALA A 351 26.87 -6.40 -5.02
C ALA A 351 25.55 -5.62 -5.18
N ASP A 352 25.59 -4.57 -6.02
CA ASP A 352 24.40 -3.90 -6.57
C ASP A 352 23.41 -4.88 -7.24
N ALA A 353 23.88 -6.08 -7.61
CA ALA A 353 23.09 -7.15 -8.21
C ALA A 353 22.05 -7.75 -7.26
N ASP A 354 22.25 -7.65 -5.94
CA ASP A 354 21.38 -8.26 -4.93
C ASP A 354 20.38 -7.27 -4.31
N ARG A 355 20.39 -6.01 -4.75
CA ARG A 355 19.50 -4.96 -4.22
C ARG A 355 18.11 -5.07 -4.81
N SER A 356 17.10 -4.86 -3.97
CA SER A 356 15.70 -4.87 -4.38
C SER A 356 15.43 -3.77 -5.42
N LEU A 357 14.76 -4.15 -6.52
CA LEU A 357 14.42 -3.22 -7.58
C LEU A 357 12.96 -2.79 -7.46
N LEU A 358 12.69 -1.50 -7.72
CA LEU A 358 11.36 -0.93 -7.67
C LEU A 358 11.06 -0.14 -8.94
N LEU A 359 10.03 -0.59 -9.64
CA LEU A 359 9.64 -0.06 -10.94
C LEU A 359 8.65 1.10 -10.79
N GLY A 360 9.02 2.28 -11.30
CA GLY A 360 8.10 3.40 -11.50
C GLY A 360 7.67 4.17 -10.25
N TYR A 361 8.39 4.06 -9.14
CA TYR A 361 8.09 4.80 -7.91
C TYR A 361 8.01 6.32 -8.15
N SER A 362 6.91 6.92 -7.71
CA SER A 362 6.63 8.36 -7.79
C SER A 362 5.97 8.89 -6.50
N GLY A 363 6.35 8.34 -5.35
CA GLY A 363 5.73 8.65 -4.06
C GLY A 363 4.31 8.09 -3.91
N HIS A 364 3.48 8.73 -3.10
CA HIS A 364 2.12 8.28 -2.78
C HIS A 364 1.17 8.14 -3.99
N GLY A 365 1.48 8.79 -5.12
CA GLY A 365 0.70 8.65 -6.35
C GLY A 365 0.85 7.26 -6.99
N PHE A 366 2.07 6.71 -6.94
CA PHE A 366 2.39 5.36 -7.40
C PHE A 366 3.61 4.83 -6.62
N THR A 367 3.34 3.91 -5.69
CA THR A 367 4.32 3.39 -4.73
C THR A 367 5.29 2.37 -5.34
N GLY A 368 5.11 2.06 -6.63
CA GLY A 368 6.00 1.23 -7.40
C GLY A 368 5.61 -0.26 -7.39
N LEU A 369 6.26 -1.02 -8.26
CA LEU A 369 6.12 -2.48 -8.37
C LEU A 369 7.46 -3.14 -8.07
N ALA A 370 7.45 -4.18 -7.24
CA ALA A 370 8.64 -4.96 -6.97
C ALA A 370 9.12 -5.63 -8.26
N ALA A 371 10.38 -5.41 -8.61
CA ALA A 371 10.97 -5.89 -9.85
C ALA A 371 12.15 -6.82 -9.56
N VAL A 372 12.39 -7.73 -10.50
CA VAL A 372 13.51 -8.68 -10.48
C VAL A 372 14.24 -8.62 -11.81
N LYS A 373 15.56 -8.79 -11.77
CA LYS A 373 16.39 -8.87 -12.97
C LYS A 373 16.47 -10.32 -13.44
N SER A 374 15.91 -10.60 -14.61
CA SER A 374 16.01 -11.90 -15.28
C SER A 374 16.90 -11.76 -16.52
N GLY A 375 18.18 -12.10 -16.37
CA GLY A 375 19.21 -11.87 -17.38
C GLY A 375 19.38 -10.39 -17.73
N THR A 376 19.07 -10.01 -18.97
CA THR A 376 19.14 -8.63 -19.47
C THR A 376 17.81 -7.87 -19.38
N LYS A 377 16.74 -8.54 -18.93
CA LYS A 377 15.40 -7.96 -18.81
C LYS A 377 15.00 -7.77 -17.36
N ILE A 378 14.10 -6.83 -17.15
CA ILE A 378 13.48 -6.59 -15.84
C ILE A 378 12.04 -7.10 -15.91
N ASP A 379 11.68 -7.98 -14.98
CA ASP A 379 10.32 -8.49 -14.81
C ASP A 379 9.75 -8.08 -13.45
N ILE A 380 8.43 -8.25 -13.28
CA ILE A 380 7.75 -8.04 -12.01
C ILE A 380 7.68 -9.37 -11.27
N ARG A 381 7.84 -9.34 -9.94
CA ARG A 381 7.69 -10.52 -9.10
C ARG A 381 6.23 -11.01 -9.17
N LEU A 382 6.00 -12.20 -9.71
CA LEU A 382 4.66 -12.73 -10.03
C LEU A 382 3.73 -12.80 -8.80
N ALA A 383 4.27 -13.14 -7.63
CA ALA A 383 3.51 -13.16 -6.36
C ALA A 383 3.09 -11.77 -5.84
N TRP A 384 3.55 -10.68 -6.49
CA TRP A 384 3.38 -9.29 -6.05
C TRP A 384 2.78 -8.47 -7.19
N ASP A 385 1.62 -8.87 -7.72
CA ASP A 385 0.88 -8.14 -8.75
C ASP A 385 0.20 -6.86 -8.23
N GLU A 386 0.55 -6.45 -7.01
CA GLU A 386 0.06 -5.28 -6.31
C GLU A 386 1.15 -4.22 -6.12
N LEU A 387 0.71 -3.00 -5.83
CA LEU A 387 1.62 -1.90 -5.51
C LEU A 387 2.24 -2.12 -4.13
N VAL A 388 3.53 -1.83 -4.00
CA VAL A 388 4.28 -1.99 -2.74
C VAL A 388 3.70 -1.10 -1.65
N ASP A 389 3.60 -1.60 -0.43
CA ASP A 389 3.13 -0.83 0.71
C ASP A 389 4.13 0.25 1.14
N GLU A 390 3.59 1.36 1.62
CA GLU A 390 4.40 2.48 2.10
C GLU A 390 4.52 2.45 3.61
N ARG A 391 5.74 2.64 4.09
CA ARG A 391 6.03 2.68 5.51
C ARG A 391 5.35 3.88 6.16
N GLY A 392 4.44 3.65 7.09
CA GLY A 392 3.87 4.70 7.94
C GLY A 392 4.94 5.34 8.83
N LYS A 393 4.76 6.62 9.21
CA LYS A 393 5.63 7.32 10.19
C LYS A 393 5.75 6.61 11.55
N GLN A 394 4.87 5.66 11.85
CA GLN A 394 4.74 5.02 13.16
C GLN A 394 4.64 3.49 13.09
N GLU A 395 4.75 2.92 11.89
CA GLU A 395 4.85 1.46 11.69
C GLU A 395 6.33 1.09 11.64
N ALA A 396 7.08 1.46 12.68
CA ALA A 396 8.01 0.47 13.19
C ALA A 396 7.06 -0.55 13.82
N TRP A 397 6.68 -1.57 13.07
CA TRP A 397 6.32 -2.80 13.72
C TRP A 397 7.49 -3.06 14.65
N ASP A 398 7.21 -2.98 15.95
CA ASP A 398 8.07 -3.58 16.95
C ASP A 398 8.09 -5.05 16.52
N TYR A 399 9.05 -5.39 15.67
CA TYR A 399 9.42 -6.76 15.39
C TYR A 399 9.89 -7.24 16.76
N GLY A 400 8.92 -7.62 17.59
CA GLY A 400 9.14 -7.90 19.00
C GLY A 400 10.33 -8.81 19.08
N HIS A 401 11.36 -8.37 19.81
CA HIS A 401 12.69 -8.97 19.90
C HIS A 401 12.91 -10.08 18.86
N GLY A 402 13.31 -9.71 17.65
CA GLY A 402 13.63 -10.69 16.60
C GLY A 402 14.41 -11.86 17.19
N PRO A 403 14.12 -13.11 16.76
CA PRO A 403 14.48 -14.32 17.46
C PRO A 403 15.94 -14.27 17.91
N SER A 404 16.18 -14.52 19.19
CA SER A 404 17.53 -14.50 19.73
C SER A 404 18.25 -15.78 19.32
N ARG A 405 19.49 -15.65 18.86
CA ARG A 405 20.31 -16.82 18.53
C ARG A 405 20.31 -17.85 19.66
N PRO A 406 20.34 -19.16 19.35
CA PRO A 406 20.56 -20.19 20.35
C PRO A 406 21.84 -19.93 21.15
N GLN A 407 21.79 -20.07 22.47
CA GLN A 407 22.94 -19.80 23.35
C GLN A 407 23.89 -21.00 23.51
N GLY A 408 23.41 -22.22 23.28
CA GLY A 408 24.18 -23.46 23.43
C GLY A 408 24.55 -24.10 22.09
N GLY A 409 25.53 -25.01 22.11
CA GLY A 409 25.89 -25.83 20.95
C GLY A 409 26.67 -25.10 19.85
N VAL A 410 27.32 -23.97 20.16
CA VAL A 410 28.16 -23.25 19.20
C VAL A 410 29.36 -24.10 18.81
N PHE A 411 29.51 -24.34 17.52
CA PHE A 411 30.65 -25.03 16.92
C PHE A 411 31.82 -24.06 16.72
N ASP A 412 31.59 -22.97 15.99
CA ASP A 412 32.55 -21.89 15.79
C ASP A 412 31.89 -20.58 15.34
N THR A 413 32.72 -19.56 15.08
CA THR A 413 32.28 -18.26 14.57
C THR A 413 33.18 -17.81 13.41
N ILE A 414 32.57 -17.39 12.31
CA ILE A 414 33.23 -17.04 11.06
C ILE A 414 32.97 -15.57 10.74
N ASP A 415 34.03 -14.76 10.67
CA ASP A 415 33.92 -13.38 10.19
C ASP A 415 33.61 -13.35 8.69
N LEU A 416 32.50 -12.70 8.31
CA LEU A 416 32.03 -12.61 6.93
C LEU A 416 32.45 -11.32 6.23
N ARG A 417 33.14 -10.40 6.92
CA ARG A 417 33.61 -9.14 6.31
C ARG A 417 34.56 -9.38 5.14
N LEU A 418 35.36 -10.45 5.21
CA LEU A 418 36.25 -10.87 4.11
C LEU A 418 35.48 -11.37 2.88
N ALA A 419 34.23 -11.80 3.04
CA ALA A 419 33.33 -12.17 1.95
C ALA A 419 32.46 -10.98 1.50
N GLY A 420 32.62 -9.80 2.11
CA GLY A 420 31.84 -8.61 1.78
C GLY A 420 30.53 -8.43 2.52
N PHE A 421 30.33 -9.12 3.65
CA PHE A 421 29.09 -9.02 4.44
C PHE A 421 29.37 -8.36 5.80
N ASP A 422 28.48 -7.50 6.29
CA ASP A 422 28.64 -6.82 7.59
C ASP A 422 28.16 -7.68 8.76
N GLY A 423 28.96 -8.69 9.14
CA GLY A 423 28.67 -9.50 10.33
C GLY A 423 29.52 -10.77 10.43
N GLN A 424 29.09 -11.66 11.31
CA GLN A 424 29.69 -12.97 11.54
C GLN A 424 28.63 -14.08 11.44
N ALA A 425 29.05 -15.26 11.00
CA ALA A 425 28.24 -16.47 11.10
C ALA A 425 28.61 -17.23 12.37
N VAL A 426 27.62 -17.70 13.13
CA VAL A 426 27.79 -18.60 14.26
C VAL A 426 27.29 -19.97 13.83
N ARG A 427 28.17 -20.97 13.70
CA ARG A 427 27.74 -22.33 13.38
C ARG A 427 27.45 -23.12 14.64
N TYR A 428 26.59 -24.12 14.53
CA TYR A 428 26.16 -24.95 15.65
C TYR A 428 26.41 -26.43 15.37
N THR A 429 26.71 -27.20 16.42
CA THR A 429 26.97 -28.64 16.31
C THR A 429 25.73 -29.42 15.86
N HIS A 430 24.54 -28.94 16.24
CA HIS A 430 23.25 -29.57 15.96
C HIS A 430 22.23 -28.58 15.39
N GLY A 431 22.69 -27.47 14.80
CA GLY A 431 21.83 -26.45 14.21
C GLY A 431 22.45 -25.87 12.94
N ARG A 432 21.63 -25.18 12.14
CA ARG A 432 22.11 -24.39 11.01
C ARG A 432 22.83 -23.14 11.50
N ALA A 433 23.53 -22.44 10.60
CA ALA A 433 24.28 -21.26 10.98
C ALA A 433 23.35 -20.08 11.30
N TRP A 434 23.76 -19.26 12.26
CA TRP A 434 23.09 -18.01 12.62
C TRP A 434 23.93 -16.82 12.17
N PHE A 435 23.32 -15.82 11.55
CA PHE A 435 24.02 -14.59 11.18
C PHE A 435 23.87 -13.53 12.27
N GLU A 436 24.99 -12.92 12.66
CA GLU A 436 25.05 -11.84 13.62
C GLU A 436 25.65 -10.58 12.97
N PRO A 437 24.86 -9.54 12.69
CA PRO A 437 25.35 -8.32 12.05
C PRO A 437 26.24 -7.49 12.98
N THR A 438 27.29 -6.86 12.42
CA THR A 438 28.26 -6.07 13.19
C THR A 438 27.68 -4.74 13.69
N SER A 439 26.80 -4.11 12.90
CA SER A 439 26.32 -2.77 13.15
C SER A 439 25.14 -2.72 14.13
N GLN A 440 25.27 -1.89 15.17
CA GLN A 440 24.21 -1.56 16.14
C GLN A 440 22.92 -1.01 15.47
N LYS A 441 23.02 -0.48 14.24
CA LYS A 441 21.86 -0.01 13.45
C LYS A 441 20.92 -1.14 13.01
N LEU A 442 21.45 -2.33 12.74
CA LEU A 442 20.66 -3.54 12.51
C LEU A 442 20.11 -4.10 13.83
N ARG A 443 20.78 -3.85 14.97
CA ARG A 443 20.22 -4.15 16.30
C ARG A 443 19.07 -3.21 16.68
N SER A 444 19.09 -1.94 16.24
CA SER A 444 17.98 -0.98 16.44
C SER A 444 16.81 -1.14 15.47
N LEU A 445 16.90 -2.06 14.50
CA LEU A 445 15.71 -2.58 13.81
C LEU A 445 14.99 -3.65 14.67
N ASN A 446 15.63 -4.10 15.76
CA ASN A 446 15.17 -5.13 16.71
C ASN A 446 15.04 -4.62 18.17
N SER A 447 15.08 -3.30 18.39
CA SER A 447 14.77 -2.64 19.67
C SER A 447 13.83 -1.47 19.43
#